data_AF-A0A941VIU4-F1
#
_entry.id   AF-A0A941VIU4-F1
#
_cell.length_a   1.000
_cell.length_b   1.000
_cell.length_c   1.000
_cell.angle_alpha   90.00
_cell.angle_beta   90.00
_cell.angle_gamma   90.00
#
_symmetry.space_group_name_H-M   'P 1'
#
loop_
_entity.id
_entity.type
_entity.pdbx_description
1 polymer ?
#
loop_
_entity_poly.entity_id
_entity_poly.type
_entity_poly.pdbx_seq_one_letter_code
_entity_poly.pdbx_strand_id
1 'polypeptide(L)' 'MKKVIAIDGPSGAGKSTVAKLISRELGYDYLDTGALYR' A
#
# COMPACT_ATOMS: atom_id res chain seq x y z
N MET A 1 18.47 8.78 1.32
CA MET A 1 17.37 8.43 0.38
C MET A 1 16.28 7.69 1.15
N LYS A 2 15.01 8.08 1.02
CA LYS A 2 13.87 7.35 1.62
C LYS A 2 13.57 6.11 0.77
N LYS A 3 13.35 4.96 1.41
CA LYS A 3 12.91 3.72 0.74
C LYS A 3 11.40 3.77 0.51
N VAL A 4 10.95 3.30 -0.65
CA VAL A 4 9.52 3.23 -1.03
C VAL A 4 9.20 1.80 -1.44
N ILE A 5 8.02 1.32 -1.06
CA ILE A 5 7.49 -0.01 -1.43
C ILE A 5 6.23 0.21 -2.27
N ALA A 6 6.24 -0.30 -3.50
CA ALA A 6 5.06 -0.33 -4.37
C ALA A 6 4.42 -1.72 -4.32
N ILE A 7 3.08 -1.78 -4.32
CA ILE A 7 2.32 -3.04 -4.32
C ILE A 7 1.31 -3.02 -5.47
N ASP A 8 1.58 -3.83 -6.49
CA ASP A 8 0.78 -3.93 -7.71
C ASP A 8 0.07 -5.29 -7.83
N GLY A 9 -0.98 -5.33 -8.65
CA GLY A 9 -1.79 -6.53 -8.90
C GLY A 9 -3.24 -6.22 -9.27
N PRO A 10 -4.04 -7.22 -9.67
CA PRO A 10 -5.41 -7.03 -10.16
C PRO A 10 -6.37 -6.52 -9.07
N SER A 11 -7.54 -6.03 -9.49
CA SER A 11 -8.62 -5.64 -8.55
C SER A 11 -9.04 -6.83 -7.70
N GLY A 12 -9.40 -6.59 -6.43
CA GLY A 12 -9.80 -7.64 -5.48
C GLY A 12 -8.66 -8.48 -4.88
N ALA A 13 -7.40 -8.31 -5.31
CA ALA A 13 -6.26 -9.10 -4.81
C ALA A 13 -5.80 -8.78 -3.37
N GLY A 14 -6.54 -7.94 -2.61
CA GLY A 14 -6.19 -7.61 -1.22
C GLY A 14 -5.01 -6.64 -1.04
N LYS A 15 -4.58 -5.94 -2.11
CA LYS A 15 -3.41 -5.03 -2.09
C LYS A 15 -3.45 -3.98 -0.98
N SER A 16 -4.57 -3.25 -0.84
CA SER A 16 -4.72 -2.23 0.21
C SER A 16 -4.64 -2.83 1.61
N THR A 17 -5.16 -4.05 1.81
CA THR A 17 -5.07 -4.76 3.08
C THR A 17 -3.63 -5.09 3.42
N VAL A 18 -2.89 -5.72 2.49
CA VAL A 18 -1.48 -6.09 2.71
C VAL A 18 -0.63 -4.84 2.90
N ALA A 19 -0.80 -3.81 2.07
CA ALA A 19 -0.08 -2.54 2.17
C ALA A 19 -0.23 -1.89 3.55
N LYS A 20 -1.46 -1.88 4.10
CA LYS A 20 -1.76 -1.31 5.41
C LYS A 20 -1.20 -2.14 6.57
N LEU A 21 -1.11 -3.47 6.42
CA LEU A 21 -0.52 -4.35 7.43
C LEU A 21 1.00 -4.16 7.47
N ILE A 22 1.68 -4.19 6.32
CA ILE A 22 3.14 -4.04 6.27
C ILE A 22 3.57 -2.63 6.67
N SER A 23 2.77 -1.60 6.38
CA SER A 23 3.12 -0.23 6.75
C SER A 23 3.13 -0.05 8.28
N ARG A 24 2.18 -0.69 8.98
CA ARG A 24 2.15 -0.72 10.44
C ARG A 24 3.32 -1.49 11.03
N GLU A 25 3.64 -2.66 10.47
CA GLU A 25 4.73 -3.51 10.95
C GLU A 25 6.10 -2.85 10.77
N LEU A 26 6.31 -2.17 9.65
CA LEU A 26 7.61 -1.57 9.30
C LEU A 26 7.73 -0.09 9.69
N GLY A 27 6.67 0.53 10.20
CA GLY A 27 6.64 1.96 10.53
C GLY A 27 6.69 2.88 9.31
N TYR A 28 6.08 2.47 8.20
CA TYR A 28 5.98 3.26 6.97
C TYR A 28 4.66 4.03 6.90
N ASP A 29 4.69 5.18 6.24
CA ASP A 29 3.47 5.86 5.81
C ASP A 29 2.74 5.00 4.77
N TYR A 30 1.40 5.01 4.82
CA TYR A 30 0.54 4.27 3.89
C TYR A 30 -0.19 5.21 2.93
N LEU A 31 -0.12 4.93 1.63
CA LEU A 31 -0.82 5.65 0.57
C LEU A 31 -1.69 4.69 -0.24
N ASP A 32 -3.01 4.90 -0.25
CA ASP A 32 -3.94 4.20 -1.14
C ASP A 32 -4.12 4.99 -2.44
N THR A 33 -3.35 4.65 -3.46
CA THR A 33 -3.48 5.31 -4.79
C THR A 33 -4.84 5.06 -5.43
N GLY A 34 -5.47 3.92 -5.15
CA GLY A 34 -6.81 3.61 -5.67
C GLY A 34 -7.90 4.50 -5.08
N ALA A 35 -7.70 5.03 -3.87
CA ALA A 35 -8.60 6.00 -3.26
C ALA A 35 -8.39 7.45 -3.76
N LEU A 36 -7.28 7.74 -4.46
CA LEU A 36 -7.05 9.06 -5.04
C LEU A 36 -7.84 9.27 -6.35
N TYR A 37 -8.07 8.19 -7.09
CA TYR A 37 -8.76 8.22 -8.39
C TYR A 37 -10.23 7.82 -8.32
N ARG A 38 -10.71 7.37 -7.16
CA ARG A 38 -12.14 7.13 -6.88
C ARG A 38 -12.70 8.29 -6.08
#